data_AF-A0A971FWC7-F1
#
_entry.id   AF-A0A971FWC7-F1
#
_cell.length_a   1.000
_cell.length_b   1.000
_cell.length_c   1.000
_cell.angle_alpha   90.00
_cell.angle_beta   90.00
_cell.angle_gamma   90.00
#
_symmetry.space_group_name_H-M   'P 1'
#
loop_
_entity.id
_entity.type
_entity.pdbx_description
1 polymer ?
#
loop_
_entity_poly.entity_id
_entity_poly.type
_entity_poly.pdbx_seq_one_letter_code
_entity_poly.pdbx_strand_id
1 'polypeptide(L)'
;MTDATVAADEPTVDVSESEGPPVAERIHLGWAVAGLSAAAGGIHLAMVPSHAGDSLLDPVGFAAVGWFQLVVAAVILLGRDGRNLYRAAVVGNLAVIGLWLWSRTTGLPFGSHSGVAEDVTMVDGVATALQVGVVLLSARILIEPAGRRLARGNLAPALLGVAALGLATVVMVSPGAADHGGAGHSHGDESADGHAHDDGTAHASLMSQIDAERCDTEFNIPAYWDEAAYLGVDVYQGGSMAADEHSHGGTETTTATTTPDPTDGRGSAGLDNLIVFTEASKGGEIPAAQLISELAKSDDSTYVEWLWWLRSTGKVGGGHEHDAAAPDESTGMGGHFGPQSWNAMTDPAQCAALADDLELARDTALRYETAELAMEAGYRRVTPYLQGIAAHYMKFDIVDGEFAIEEPEMLLFDGNGPEAHIVGLSYYVRMDGEAQPSQGFTGANDHYHRHVGLCTGPGGVIGDSATTDEECEARGGRKADGSAGWMSHAWVVPGCESPWGVFSAENPILDTALSGESGRNDGGCSASQVRGRYGLDDPATAATASAAPPAGATGGG
;
A
#
# COMPACT_ATOMS: atom_id res chain seq x y z
N MET A 1 -83.90 11.42 -63.88
CA MET A 1 -82.90 10.76 -64.74
C MET A 1 -81.72 11.73 -64.80
N THR A 2 -80.83 11.65 -63.79
CA THR A 2 -79.50 11.00 -63.82
C THR A 2 -78.47 11.88 -64.54
N ASP A 3 -77.28 12.21 -64.04
CA ASP A 3 -76.54 11.93 -62.81
C ASP A 3 -75.22 12.76 -62.85
N ALA A 4 -74.58 12.98 -61.70
CA ALA A 4 -73.14 13.26 -61.49
C ALA A 4 -72.56 14.61 -61.99
N THR A 5 -71.69 15.36 -61.29
CA THR A 5 -70.91 15.19 -60.03
C THR A 5 -70.52 16.60 -59.56
N VAL A 6 -70.66 16.89 -58.26
CA VAL A 6 -70.18 18.15 -57.63
C VAL A 6 -69.01 17.80 -56.72
N ALA A 7 -67.84 18.35 -57.02
CA ALA A 7 -66.66 18.30 -56.16
C ALA A 7 -66.74 19.41 -55.12
N ALA A 8 -66.65 19.05 -53.84
CA ALA A 8 -66.47 20.00 -52.74
C ALA A 8 -65.57 19.39 -51.66
N ASP A 9 -64.48 20.13 -51.42
CA ASP A 9 -63.85 20.41 -50.12
C ASP A 9 -63.27 19.25 -49.27
N GLU A 10 -61.95 19.06 -49.37
CA GLU A 10 -61.15 18.46 -48.30
C GLU A 10 -60.39 19.57 -47.55
N PRO A 11 -60.51 19.68 -46.22
CA PRO A 11 -59.62 20.51 -45.42
C PRO A 11 -58.33 19.73 -45.16
N THR A 12 -57.21 20.24 -45.66
CA THR A 12 -55.88 19.76 -45.29
C THR A 12 -55.63 20.07 -43.81
N VAL A 13 -55.52 19.03 -42.99
CA VAL A 13 -54.99 19.11 -41.63
C VAL A 13 -53.50 19.38 -41.72
N ASP A 14 -53.09 20.61 -41.40
CA ASP A 14 -51.69 20.94 -41.16
C ASP A 14 -51.27 20.37 -39.79
N VAL A 15 -50.69 19.17 -39.80
CA VAL A 15 -50.01 18.62 -38.62
C VAL A 15 -48.65 19.29 -38.57
N SER A 16 -48.58 20.48 -37.97
CA SER A 16 -47.31 21.03 -37.53
C SER A 16 -46.85 20.21 -36.32
N GLU A 17 -46.09 19.14 -36.56
CA GLU A 17 -45.21 18.58 -35.54
C GLU A 17 -44.29 19.72 -35.08
N SER A 18 -44.48 20.14 -33.83
CA SER A 18 -43.57 21.02 -33.11
C SER A 18 -42.27 20.24 -32.87
N GLU A 19 -41.42 20.14 -33.89
CA GLU A 19 -40.04 19.73 -33.70
C GLU A 19 -39.35 20.77 -32.80
N GLY A 20 -39.09 20.37 -31.56
CA GLY A 20 -38.26 21.16 -30.66
C GLY A 20 -36.87 21.39 -31.29
N PRO A 21 -36.16 22.45 -30.86
CA PRO A 21 -34.87 22.79 -31.46
C PRO A 21 -33.89 21.60 -31.42
N PRO A 22 -33.02 21.42 -32.43
CA PRO A 22 -32.06 20.33 -32.48
C PRO A 22 -31.12 20.34 -31.25
N VAL A 23 -30.63 19.17 -30.82
CA VAL A 23 -29.79 18.99 -29.61
C VAL A 23 -28.60 19.97 -29.55
N ALA A 24 -28.05 20.36 -30.71
CA ALA A 24 -26.95 21.32 -30.83
C ALA A 24 -27.32 22.76 -30.38
N GLU A 25 -28.59 23.12 -30.34
CA GLU A 25 -29.08 24.41 -29.83
C GLU A 25 -29.23 24.44 -28.29
N ARG A 26 -28.98 23.30 -27.61
CA ARG A 26 -29.11 23.11 -26.15
C ARG A 26 -27.78 23.01 -25.39
N ILE A 27 -26.64 23.33 -26.01
CA ILE A 27 -25.35 23.38 -25.30
C ILE A 27 -25.10 24.82 -24.84
N HIS A 28 -25.59 25.13 -23.63
CA HIS A 28 -25.40 26.41 -22.95
C HIS A 28 -24.31 26.32 -21.87
N LEU A 29 -23.89 27.47 -21.34
CA LEU A 29 -22.89 27.57 -20.26
C LEU A 29 -23.21 26.69 -19.03
N GLY A 30 -24.48 26.33 -18.84
CA GLY A 30 -24.92 25.37 -17.84
C GLY A 30 -24.24 24.00 -17.97
N TRP A 31 -23.88 23.54 -19.16
CA TRP A 31 -23.16 22.26 -19.33
C TRP A 31 -21.76 22.27 -18.72
N ALA A 32 -21.06 23.42 -18.76
CA ALA A 32 -19.80 23.58 -18.06
C ALA A 32 -20.01 23.55 -16.55
N VAL A 33 -21.05 24.22 -16.05
CA VAL A 33 -21.44 24.15 -14.62
C VAL A 33 -21.76 22.72 -14.21
N ALA A 34 -22.48 21.98 -15.05
CA ALA A 34 -22.83 20.59 -14.79
C ALA A 34 -21.59 19.69 -14.73
N GLY A 35 -20.65 19.83 -15.67
CA GLY A 35 -19.41 19.05 -15.67
C GLY A 35 -18.51 19.36 -14.48
N LEU A 36 -18.30 20.64 -14.15
CA LEU A 36 -17.53 21.06 -12.96
C LEU A 36 -18.18 20.58 -11.66
N SER A 37 -19.50 20.70 -11.56
CA SER A 37 -20.27 20.23 -10.40
C SER A 37 -20.21 18.71 -10.28
N ALA A 38 -20.33 17.98 -11.38
CA ALA A 38 -20.22 16.52 -11.37
C ALA A 38 -18.81 16.05 -11.00
N ALA A 39 -17.77 16.71 -11.52
CA ALA A 39 -16.37 16.45 -11.18
C ALA A 39 -16.09 16.67 -9.69
N ALA A 40 -16.50 17.83 -9.15
CA ALA A 40 -16.38 18.10 -7.71
C ALA A 40 -17.19 17.09 -6.87
N GLY A 41 -18.41 16.75 -7.31
CA GLY A 41 -19.26 15.80 -6.60
C GLY A 41 -18.70 14.37 -6.59
N GLY A 42 -18.06 13.96 -7.68
CA GLY A 42 -17.34 12.70 -7.79
C GLY A 42 -16.18 12.62 -6.79
N ILE A 43 -15.35 13.67 -6.72
CA ILE A 43 -14.24 13.73 -5.76
C ILE A 43 -14.77 13.65 -4.32
N HIS A 44 -15.76 14.46 -3.93
CA HIS A 44 -16.28 14.40 -2.55
C HIS A 44 -16.88 13.03 -2.19
N LEU A 45 -17.52 12.32 -3.14
CA LEU A 45 -18.00 10.96 -2.88
C LEU A 45 -16.86 9.94 -2.80
N ALA A 46 -15.84 10.08 -3.63
CA ALA A 46 -14.67 9.21 -3.62
C ALA A 46 -13.87 9.35 -2.31
N MET A 47 -13.92 10.51 -1.64
CA MET A 47 -13.26 10.74 -0.35
C MET A 47 -14.07 10.22 0.85
N VAL A 48 -15.29 9.70 0.66
CA VAL A 48 -16.10 9.19 1.78
C VAL A 48 -15.40 8.05 2.56
N PRO A 49 -14.77 7.04 1.91
CA PRO A 49 -14.08 5.97 2.61
C PRO A 49 -12.87 6.46 3.42
N SER A 50 -12.08 7.39 2.87
CA SER A 50 -10.90 7.92 3.57
C SER A 50 -11.25 8.76 4.80
N HIS A 51 -12.48 9.25 4.89
CA HIS A 51 -12.97 9.98 6.07
C HIS A 51 -13.84 9.11 6.99
N ALA A 52 -13.96 7.80 6.73
CA ALA A 52 -14.69 6.89 7.60
C ALA A 52 -13.80 6.48 8.79
N GLY A 53 -13.99 7.15 9.93
CA GLY A 53 -13.30 6.84 11.19
C GLY A 53 -14.27 6.69 12.37
N ASP A 54 -13.84 7.10 13.57
CA ASP A 54 -14.61 7.00 14.82
C ASP A 54 -15.94 7.78 14.83
N SER A 55 -16.11 8.72 13.88
CA SER A 55 -17.28 9.58 13.76
C SER A 55 -17.89 9.50 12.36
N LEU A 56 -19.21 9.36 12.30
CA LEU A 56 -19.95 9.44 11.04
C LEU A 56 -20.12 10.88 10.52
N LEU A 57 -19.69 11.90 11.26
CA LEU A 57 -19.89 13.30 10.88
C LEU A 57 -19.20 13.63 9.56
N ASP A 58 -17.93 13.25 9.44
CA ASP A 58 -17.07 13.56 8.31
C ASP A 58 -17.49 12.80 7.04
N PRO A 59 -17.65 11.45 7.06
CA PRO A 59 -18.03 10.71 5.85
C PRO A 59 -19.47 11.06 5.38
N VAL A 60 -20.39 11.36 6.30
CA VAL A 60 -21.75 11.81 5.95
C VAL A 60 -21.72 13.22 5.36
N GLY A 61 -20.85 14.10 5.87
CA GLY A 61 -20.65 15.45 5.33
C GLY A 61 -20.18 15.42 3.88
N PHE A 62 -19.13 14.65 3.59
CA PHE A 62 -18.61 14.43 2.24
C PHE A 62 -19.67 13.84 1.30
N ALA A 63 -20.40 12.81 1.76
CA ALA A 63 -21.47 12.22 0.97
C ALA A 63 -22.60 13.21 0.65
N ALA A 64 -23.02 14.03 1.63
CA ALA A 64 -24.07 15.02 1.43
C ALA A 64 -23.67 16.10 0.42
N VAL A 65 -22.42 16.58 0.49
CA VAL A 65 -21.87 17.56 -0.47
C VAL A 65 -21.79 16.96 -1.86
N GLY A 66 -21.25 15.74 -1.98
CA GLY A 66 -21.11 15.06 -3.25
C GLY A 66 -22.45 14.81 -3.94
N TRP A 67 -23.45 14.32 -3.21
CA TRP A 67 -24.81 14.15 -3.75
C TRP A 67 -25.48 15.47 -4.12
N PHE A 68 -25.30 16.53 -3.33
CA PHE A 68 -25.79 17.86 -3.69
C PHE A 68 -25.22 18.32 -5.04
N GLN A 69 -23.92 18.16 -5.25
CA GLN A 69 -23.23 18.57 -6.48
C GLN A 69 -23.62 17.72 -7.69
N LEU A 70 -23.85 16.41 -7.52
CA LEU A 70 -24.39 15.54 -8.57
C LEU A 70 -25.84 15.86 -8.92
N VAL A 71 -26.68 16.20 -7.95
CA VAL A 71 -28.07 16.63 -8.19
C VAL A 71 -28.10 17.93 -8.99
N VAL A 72 -27.24 18.91 -8.66
CA VAL A 72 -27.11 20.14 -9.44
C VAL A 72 -26.75 19.84 -10.89
N ALA A 73 -25.75 18.97 -11.12
CA ALA A 73 -25.36 18.56 -12.47
C ALA A 73 -26.50 17.86 -13.22
N ALA A 74 -27.17 16.89 -12.57
CA ALA A 74 -28.26 16.14 -13.17
C ALA A 74 -29.44 17.03 -13.57
N VAL A 75 -29.86 17.98 -12.72
CA VAL A 75 -30.96 18.89 -13.03
C VAL A 75 -30.63 19.78 -14.24
N ILE A 76 -29.38 20.22 -14.38
CA ILE A 76 -28.93 20.99 -15.55
C ILE A 76 -28.92 20.14 -16.83
N LEU A 77 -28.37 18.91 -16.77
CA LEU A 77 -28.32 18.01 -17.91
C LEU A 77 -29.71 17.57 -18.38
N LEU A 78 -30.67 17.47 -17.46
CA LEU A 78 -32.09 17.19 -17.77
C LEU A 78 -32.83 18.42 -18.35
N GLY A 79 -32.15 19.57 -18.49
CA GLY A 79 -32.75 20.81 -18.99
C GLY A 79 -33.82 21.41 -18.07
N ARG A 80 -33.76 21.07 -16.77
CA ARG A 80 -34.69 21.54 -15.73
C ARG A 80 -34.06 22.66 -14.89
N ASP A 81 -33.01 23.29 -15.38
CA ASP A 81 -32.29 24.35 -14.70
C ASP A 81 -33.07 25.67 -14.65
N GLY A 82 -32.95 26.37 -13.52
CA GLY A 82 -33.57 27.66 -13.29
C GLY A 82 -32.72 28.54 -12.38
N ARG A 83 -33.02 29.84 -12.29
CA ARG A 83 -32.20 30.79 -11.50
C ARG A 83 -32.04 30.38 -10.04
N ASN A 84 -33.03 29.70 -9.45
CA ASN A 84 -32.92 29.21 -8.07
C ASN A 84 -31.91 28.07 -7.93
N LEU A 85 -31.73 27.23 -8.95
CA LEU A 85 -30.70 26.18 -8.95
C LEU A 85 -29.30 26.79 -8.94
N TYR A 86 -29.04 27.76 -9.83
CA TYR A 86 -27.74 28.45 -9.86
C TYR A 86 -27.46 29.23 -8.57
N ARG A 87 -28.50 29.79 -7.91
CA ARG A 87 -28.35 30.39 -6.56
C ARG A 87 -27.99 29.34 -5.52
N ALA A 88 -28.66 28.19 -5.53
CA ALA A 88 -28.35 27.09 -4.62
C ALA A 88 -26.92 26.57 -4.85
N ALA A 89 -26.50 26.42 -6.11
CA ALA A 89 -25.13 26.04 -6.47
C ALA A 89 -24.11 27.05 -5.93
N VAL A 90 -24.34 28.35 -6.07
CA VAL A 90 -23.46 29.39 -5.51
C VAL A 90 -23.40 29.30 -3.99
N VAL A 91 -24.54 29.27 -3.30
CA VAL A 91 -24.58 29.28 -1.84
C VAL A 91 -23.99 27.99 -1.25
N GLY A 92 -24.33 26.83 -1.81
CA GLY A 92 -23.84 25.53 -1.34
C GLY A 92 -22.33 25.40 -1.49
N ASN A 93 -21.77 25.71 -2.66
CA ASN A 93 -20.32 25.62 -2.86
C ASN A 93 -19.56 26.69 -2.05
N LEU A 94 -20.10 27.90 -1.87
CA LEU A 94 -19.48 28.88 -0.97
C LEU A 94 -19.46 28.42 0.49
N ALA A 95 -20.49 27.69 0.95
CA ALA A 95 -20.51 27.13 2.29
C ALA A 95 -19.44 26.04 2.46
N VAL A 96 -19.28 25.16 1.47
CA VAL A 96 -18.26 24.10 1.48
C VAL A 96 -16.84 24.70 1.41
N ILE A 97 -16.60 25.65 0.51
CA ILE A 97 -15.33 26.39 0.44
C ILE A 97 -15.03 27.10 1.77
N GLY A 98 -16.05 27.66 2.43
CA GLY A 98 -15.89 28.30 3.73
C GLY A 98 -15.53 27.32 4.85
N LEU A 99 -16.13 26.13 4.86
CA LEU A 99 -15.78 25.05 5.79
C LEU A 99 -14.36 24.55 5.56
N TRP A 100 -13.98 24.36 4.30
CA TRP A 100 -12.62 23.98 3.90
C TRP A 100 -11.58 25.03 4.34
N LEU A 101 -11.84 26.32 4.09
CA LEU A 101 -10.95 27.39 4.56
C LEU A 101 -10.83 27.41 6.10
N TRP A 102 -11.89 27.06 6.83
CA TRP A 102 -11.83 26.95 8.29
C TRP A 102 -10.93 25.77 8.70
N SER A 103 -11.13 24.57 8.13
CA SER A 103 -10.31 23.41 8.45
C SER A 103 -8.82 23.66 8.19
N ARG A 104 -8.48 24.33 7.09
CA ARG A 104 -7.08 24.65 6.72
C ARG A 104 -6.43 25.80 7.49
N THR A 105 -7.20 26.60 8.24
CA THR A 105 -6.65 27.77 8.96
C THR A 105 -6.59 27.60 10.47
N THR A 106 -7.68 27.13 11.07
CA THR A 106 -7.81 27.05 12.54
C THR A 106 -8.30 25.69 13.02
N GLY A 107 -8.64 24.78 12.11
CA GLY A 107 -9.28 23.52 12.42
C GLY A 107 -10.78 23.68 12.72
N LEU A 108 -11.57 22.68 12.35
CA LEU A 108 -13.00 22.67 12.66
C LEU A 108 -13.22 22.37 14.16
N PRO A 109 -14.23 22.96 14.83
CA PRO A 109 -14.46 22.70 16.25
C PRO A 109 -15.14 21.35 16.55
N PHE A 110 -15.33 20.51 15.53
CA PHE A 110 -16.01 19.22 15.54
C PHE A 110 -15.43 18.35 14.41
N GLY A 111 -15.64 17.03 14.45
CA GLY A 111 -15.05 16.06 13.51
C GLY A 111 -13.91 15.27 14.16
N SER A 112 -13.36 14.30 13.44
CA SER A 112 -12.22 13.48 13.91
C SER A 112 -11.00 14.33 14.27
N HIS A 113 -10.78 15.45 13.57
CA HIS A 113 -9.61 16.33 13.74
C HIS A 113 -9.97 17.68 14.39
N SER A 114 -10.79 17.64 15.46
CA SER A 114 -11.32 18.87 16.06
C SER A 114 -10.21 19.79 16.62
N GLY A 115 -10.16 21.04 16.17
CA GLY A 115 -9.23 22.08 16.63
C GLY A 115 -7.82 21.98 16.04
N VAL A 116 -7.58 21.08 15.10
CA VAL A 116 -6.30 20.92 14.39
C VAL A 116 -6.44 21.50 12.99
N ALA A 117 -5.53 22.41 12.61
CA ALA A 117 -5.48 22.90 11.24
C ALA A 117 -4.92 21.79 10.34
N GLU A 118 -5.64 21.47 9.29
CA GLU A 118 -5.27 20.39 8.38
C GLU A 118 -4.50 20.93 7.16
N ASP A 119 -3.65 20.11 6.53
CA ASP A 119 -2.85 20.52 5.37
C ASP A 119 -3.65 20.61 4.07
N VAL A 120 -3.18 21.45 3.14
CA VAL A 120 -3.76 21.53 1.78
C VAL A 120 -3.10 20.47 0.90
N THR A 121 -3.92 19.61 0.31
CA THR A 121 -3.46 18.55 -0.59
C THR A 121 -3.81 18.88 -2.04
N MET A 122 -3.42 18.00 -2.97
CA MET A 122 -3.83 18.13 -4.37
C MET A 122 -5.33 17.90 -4.55
N VAL A 123 -5.91 16.93 -3.83
CA VAL A 123 -7.29 16.45 -4.08
C VAL A 123 -8.33 17.47 -3.61
N ASP A 124 -8.20 17.99 -2.39
CA ASP A 124 -9.03 19.10 -1.91
C ASP A 124 -8.77 20.41 -2.66
N GLY A 125 -7.53 20.67 -3.07
CA GLY A 125 -7.17 21.82 -3.89
C GLY A 125 -7.93 21.80 -5.23
N VAL A 126 -7.93 20.67 -5.93
CA VAL A 126 -8.67 20.49 -7.19
C VAL A 126 -10.18 20.52 -6.97
N ALA A 127 -10.69 19.83 -5.93
CA ALA A 127 -12.11 19.89 -5.59
C ALA A 127 -12.56 21.34 -5.32
N THR A 128 -11.77 22.11 -4.59
CA THR A 128 -12.03 23.53 -4.30
C THR A 128 -11.98 24.39 -5.56
N ALA A 129 -11.01 24.18 -6.44
CA ALA A 129 -10.92 24.90 -7.72
C ALA A 129 -12.14 24.65 -8.62
N LEU A 130 -12.60 23.40 -8.71
CA LEU A 130 -13.82 23.03 -9.43
C LEU A 130 -15.06 23.73 -8.84
N GLN A 131 -15.18 23.77 -7.50
CA GLN A 131 -16.24 24.49 -6.80
C GLN A 131 -16.23 25.99 -7.07
N VAL A 132 -15.05 26.62 -7.08
CA VAL A 132 -14.90 28.03 -7.47
C VAL A 132 -15.36 28.25 -8.92
N GLY A 133 -15.02 27.34 -9.83
CA GLY A 133 -15.53 27.35 -11.21
C GLY A 133 -17.05 27.31 -11.28
N VAL A 134 -17.69 26.42 -10.50
CA VAL A 134 -19.16 26.34 -10.38
C VAL A 134 -19.74 27.67 -9.89
N VAL A 135 -19.15 28.28 -8.86
CA VAL A 135 -19.59 29.58 -8.31
C VAL A 135 -19.49 30.69 -9.34
N LEU A 136 -18.34 30.83 -10.01
CA LEU A 136 -18.09 31.91 -10.97
C LEU A 136 -19.01 31.81 -12.19
N LEU A 137 -19.15 30.62 -12.78
CA LEU A 137 -20.01 30.40 -13.94
C LEU A 137 -21.50 30.56 -13.58
N SER A 138 -21.92 30.05 -12.41
CA SER A 138 -23.30 30.23 -11.93
C SER A 138 -23.61 31.69 -11.63
N ALA A 139 -22.70 32.43 -11.00
CA ALA A 139 -22.84 33.87 -10.77
C ALA A 139 -22.91 34.64 -12.10
N ARG A 140 -22.07 34.27 -13.08
CA ARG A 140 -22.12 34.86 -14.43
C ARG A 140 -23.48 34.66 -15.09
N ILE A 141 -24.05 33.45 -15.03
CA ILE A 141 -25.40 33.14 -15.54
C ILE A 141 -26.47 33.97 -14.82
N LEU A 142 -26.33 34.17 -13.50
CA LEU A 142 -27.30 34.93 -12.69
C LEU A 142 -27.29 36.43 -12.97
N ILE A 143 -26.14 36.99 -13.38
CA ILE A 143 -25.95 38.41 -13.70
C ILE A 143 -26.40 38.73 -15.13
N GLU A 144 -26.51 37.73 -16.02
CA GLU A 144 -26.97 37.97 -17.39
C GLU A 144 -28.45 38.41 -17.45
N PRO A 145 -28.77 39.50 -18.17
CA PRO A 145 -30.15 39.94 -18.34
C PRO A 145 -30.98 38.87 -19.05
N ALA A 146 -32.14 38.54 -18.48
CA ALA A 146 -33.11 37.62 -19.08
C ALA A 146 -33.50 38.12 -20.48
N GLY A 147 -33.02 37.45 -21.53
CA GLY A 147 -33.27 37.82 -22.92
C GLY A 147 -32.07 37.67 -23.86
N ARG A 148 -30.83 37.61 -23.33
CA ARG A 148 -29.65 37.18 -24.11
C ARG A 148 -29.35 35.71 -23.81
N ARG A 149 -30.10 34.77 -24.40
CA ARG A 149 -29.61 33.39 -24.47
C ARG A 149 -28.34 33.43 -25.33
N LEU A 150 -27.17 33.22 -24.74
CA LEU A 150 -25.97 32.87 -25.51
C LEU A 150 -26.20 31.49 -26.13
N ALA A 151 -27.03 31.43 -27.17
CA ALA A 151 -27.01 30.34 -28.12
C ALA A 151 -25.79 30.56 -29.02
N ARG A 152 -24.63 30.15 -28.53
CA ARG A 152 -23.49 29.88 -29.40
C ARG A 152 -23.24 28.39 -29.31
N GLY A 153 -23.74 27.66 -30.31
CA GLY A 153 -23.49 26.24 -30.52
C GLY A 153 -22.00 26.01 -30.77
N ASN A 154 -21.22 26.03 -29.69
CA ASN A 154 -19.81 25.70 -29.68
C ASN A 154 -19.66 24.60 -28.63
N LEU A 155 -19.03 23.49 -28.98
CA LEU A 155 -18.84 22.34 -28.09
C LEU A 155 -17.96 22.66 -26.86
N ALA A 156 -17.35 23.85 -26.81
CA ALA A 156 -16.41 24.28 -25.76
C ALA A 156 -16.93 24.13 -24.31
N PRO A 157 -18.17 24.48 -23.93
CA PRO A 157 -18.66 24.28 -22.57
C PRO A 157 -18.80 22.79 -22.20
N ALA A 158 -19.16 21.95 -23.18
CA ALA A 158 -19.23 20.50 -22.98
C ALA A 158 -17.82 19.90 -22.88
N LEU A 159 -16.88 20.34 -23.72
CA LEU A 159 -15.47 19.94 -23.64
C LEU A 159 -14.83 20.34 -22.32
N LEU A 160 -15.15 21.54 -21.78
CA LEU A 160 -14.71 21.95 -20.45
C LEU A 160 -15.27 21.04 -19.35
N GLY A 161 -16.54 20.65 -19.47
CA GLY A 161 -17.15 19.67 -18.56
C GLY A 161 -16.49 18.30 -18.62
N VAL A 162 -16.16 17.81 -19.83
CA VAL A 162 -15.44 16.54 -20.02
C VAL A 162 -14.01 16.63 -19.48
N ALA A 163 -13.30 17.74 -19.73
CA ALA A 163 -11.97 17.96 -19.19
C ALA A 163 -11.97 18.00 -17.65
N ALA A 164 -12.98 18.62 -17.05
CA ALA A 164 -13.14 18.63 -15.59
C ALA A 164 -13.38 17.22 -15.02
N LEU A 165 -14.18 16.39 -15.72
CA LEU A 165 -14.37 14.99 -15.35
C LEU A 165 -13.08 14.17 -15.50
N GLY A 166 -12.33 14.37 -16.59
CA GLY A 166 -11.02 13.75 -16.79
C GLY A 166 -10.03 14.13 -15.69
N LEU A 167 -9.97 15.41 -15.33
CA LEU A 167 -9.14 15.89 -14.21
C LEU A 167 -9.55 15.26 -12.88
N ALA A 168 -10.87 15.16 -12.61
CA ALA A 168 -11.35 14.48 -11.42
C ALA A 168 -10.95 13.01 -11.40
N THR A 169 -11.04 12.30 -12.52
CA THR A 169 -10.59 10.90 -12.60
C THR A 169 -9.11 10.77 -12.27
N VAL A 170 -8.25 11.59 -12.88
CA VAL A 170 -6.79 11.60 -12.62
C VAL A 170 -6.49 11.84 -11.14
N VAL A 171 -7.19 12.80 -10.53
CA VAL A 171 -7.01 13.12 -9.11
C VAL A 171 -7.52 12.00 -8.21
N MET A 172 -8.66 11.38 -8.52
CA MET A 172 -9.22 10.28 -7.72
C MET A 172 -8.36 9.01 -7.75
N VAL A 173 -7.62 8.77 -8.83
CA VAL A 173 -6.68 7.64 -8.92
C VAL A 173 -5.25 8.02 -8.53
N SER A 174 -5.02 9.26 -8.09
CA SER A 174 -3.70 9.69 -7.65
C SER A 174 -3.37 9.11 -6.26
N PRO A 175 -2.10 8.82 -5.95
CA PRO A 175 -1.71 8.27 -4.65
C PRO A 175 -2.22 9.11 -3.47
N GLY A 176 -2.12 10.44 -3.57
CA GLY A 176 -2.61 11.36 -2.53
C GLY A 176 -4.13 11.36 -2.31
N ALA A 177 -4.92 10.66 -3.13
CA ALA A 177 -6.35 10.44 -2.90
C ALA A 177 -6.63 9.38 -1.83
N ALA A 178 -5.76 8.37 -1.71
CA ALA A 178 -5.84 7.37 -0.65
C ALA A 178 -5.49 7.99 0.71
N ASP A 179 -4.45 8.85 0.73
CA ASP A 179 -3.93 9.48 1.95
C ASP A 179 -4.70 10.73 2.39
N HIS A 180 -5.68 11.19 1.61
CA HIS A 180 -6.41 12.43 1.86
C HIS A 180 -7.18 12.47 3.21
N GLY A 181 -7.40 11.31 3.85
CA GLY A 181 -8.03 11.20 5.16
C GLY A 181 -7.04 11.03 6.33
N GLY A 182 -5.77 10.78 6.04
CA GLY A 182 -4.72 10.58 7.04
C GLY A 182 -4.10 11.90 7.48
N ALA A 183 -3.64 11.98 8.74
CA ALA A 183 -2.92 13.14 9.25
C ALA A 183 -1.70 13.44 8.35
N GLY A 184 -1.62 14.69 7.88
CA GLY A 184 -0.75 15.11 6.79
C GLY A 184 0.74 15.14 7.09
N HIS A 185 1.52 14.72 6.09
CA HIS A 185 2.88 15.17 5.84
C HIS A 185 3.03 15.40 4.33
N SER A 186 3.01 16.66 3.87
CA SER A 186 3.26 17.02 2.47
C SER A 186 4.48 17.93 2.32
N HIS A 187 5.42 17.52 1.47
CA HIS A 187 6.46 18.39 0.92
C HIS A 187 5.82 19.37 -0.08
N GLY A 188 6.20 20.65 0.01
CA GLY A 188 5.67 21.70 -0.86
C GLY A 188 6.46 21.84 -2.15
N ASP A 189 5.82 21.58 -3.28
CA ASP A 189 6.36 21.92 -4.60
C ASP A 189 5.77 23.24 -5.12
N GLU A 190 6.63 24.24 -5.30
CA GLU A 190 6.32 25.43 -6.08
C GLU A 190 6.31 25.09 -7.57
N SER A 191 5.19 25.39 -8.23
CA SER A 191 5.00 25.18 -9.66
C SER A 191 5.89 26.09 -10.52
N ALA A 192 6.55 25.54 -11.54
CA ALA A 192 6.99 26.31 -12.70
C ALA A 192 6.86 25.52 -14.00
N ASP A 193 6.03 26.08 -14.87
CA ASP A 193 5.93 25.94 -16.33
C ASP A 193 5.70 24.57 -16.99
N GLY A 194 4.57 24.51 -17.69
CA GLY A 194 4.16 23.38 -18.50
C GLY A 194 5.03 23.18 -19.73
N HIS A 195 5.73 22.05 -19.74
CA HIS A 195 6.14 21.35 -20.94
C HIS A 195 5.84 19.85 -20.75
N ALA A 196 5.14 19.26 -21.72
CA ALA A 196 4.87 17.83 -21.75
C ALA A 196 6.20 17.08 -21.81
N HIS A 197 6.52 16.32 -20.77
CA HIS A 197 7.68 15.45 -20.72
C HIS A 197 7.24 14.02 -20.46
N ASP A 198 7.70 13.17 -21.37
CA ASP A 198 7.95 11.73 -21.27
C ASP A 198 7.98 11.20 -19.83
N ASP A 199 6.93 10.48 -19.42
CA ASP A 199 6.69 10.02 -18.04
C ASP A 199 7.88 9.18 -17.49
N GLY A 200 8.63 8.50 -18.36
CA GLY A 200 9.84 7.75 -17.98
C GLY A 200 11.01 8.62 -17.52
N THR A 201 11.10 9.88 -17.95
CA THR A 201 12.15 10.81 -17.49
C THR A 201 11.85 11.42 -16.12
N ALA A 202 10.56 11.62 -15.81
CA ALA A 202 10.13 12.11 -14.51
C ALA A 202 10.33 11.04 -13.41
N HIS A 203 9.97 9.78 -13.72
CA HIS A 203 10.17 8.65 -12.81
C HIS A 203 11.66 8.43 -12.48
N ALA A 204 12.53 8.37 -13.49
CA ALA A 204 13.97 8.24 -13.27
C ALA A 204 14.57 9.44 -12.51
N SER A 205 14.06 10.64 -12.74
CA SER A 205 14.47 11.84 -12.00
C SER A 205 14.04 11.79 -10.53
N LEU A 206 12.86 11.23 -10.23
CA LEU A 206 12.39 11.05 -8.85
C LEU A 206 13.25 10.01 -8.11
N MET A 207 13.50 8.85 -8.72
CA MET A 207 14.37 7.82 -8.15
C MET A 207 15.76 8.38 -7.86
N SER A 208 16.37 9.11 -8.81
CA SER A 208 17.67 9.73 -8.61
C SER A 208 17.70 10.79 -7.50
N GLN A 209 16.58 11.47 -7.23
CA GLN A 209 16.49 12.42 -6.12
C GLN A 209 16.41 11.68 -4.79
N ILE A 210 15.55 10.65 -4.71
CA ILE A 210 15.43 9.79 -3.53
C ILE A 210 16.79 9.16 -3.21
N ASP A 211 17.49 8.60 -4.20
CA ASP A 211 18.83 8.01 -4.01
C ASP A 211 19.86 9.01 -3.46
N ALA A 212 19.73 10.29 -3.80
CA ALA A 212 20.65 11.33 -3.31
C ALA A 212 20.36 11.75 -1.87
N GLU A 213 19.13 11.57 -1.40
CA GLU A 213 18.65 12.06 -0.10
C GLU A 213 18.42 10.95 0.93
N ARG A 214 18.29 9.70 0.48
CA ARG A 214 17.95 8.57 1.36
C ARG A 214 19.02 8.33 2.43
N CYS A 215 18.57 8.08 3.65
CA CYS A 215 19.41 7.90 4.84
C CYS A 215 19.25 6.51 5.50
N ASP A 216 18.67 5.56 4.77
CA ASP A 216 18.14 4.29 5.25
C ASP A 216 18.89 3.05 4.74
N THR A 217 19.89 3.23 3.86
CA THR A 217 20.58 2.11 3.20
C THR A 217 21.30 1.19 4.19
N GLU A 218 21.64 1.69 5.38
CA GLU A 218 22.29 0.91 6.43
C GLU A 218 21.30 0.10 7.28
N PHE A 219 19.97 0.20 7.12
CA PHE A 219 19.05 -0.64 7.89
C PHE A 219 18.94 -2.08 7.36
N ASN A 220 19.36 -2.31 6.12
CA ASN A 220 19.42 -3.63 5.50
C ASN A 220 20.84 -3.94 5.02
N ILE A 221 21.21 -5.23 5.02
CA ILE A 221 22.52 -5.66 4.54
C ILE A 221 22.66 -5.47 3.02
N PRO A 222 23.89 -5.35 2.48
CA PRO A 222 24.11 -5.22 1.02
C PRO A 222 23.41 -6.28 0.18
N ALA A 223 23.36 -7.53 0.66
CA ALA A 223 22.70 -8.62 -0.06
C ALA A 223 21.19 -8.38 -0.28
N TYR A 224 20.51 -7.71 0.65
CA TYR A 224 19.11 -7.32 0.46
C TYR A 224 18.96 -6.35 -0.71
N TRP A 225 19.78 -5.30 -0.75
CA TRP A 225 19.73 -4.29 -1.81
C TRP A 225 20.09 -4.87 -3.18
N ASP A 226 21.10 -5.74 -3.23
CA ASP A 226 21.52 -6.42 -4.46
C ASP A 226 20.41 -7.33 -5.02
N GLU A 227 19.76 -8.13 -4.17
CA GLU A 227 18.66 -9.00 -4.59
C GLU A 227 17.40 -8.21 -4.95
N ALA A 228 17.04 -7.19 -4.17
CA ALA A 228 15.91 -6.32 -4.44
C ALA A 228 16.07 -5.61 -5.80
N ALA A 229 17.25 -5.04 -6.06
CA ALA A 229 17.58 -4.42 -7.33
C ALA A 229 17.58 -5.43 -8.49
N TYR A 230 18.10 -6.64 -8.26
CA TYR A 230 18.10 -7.69 -9.29
C TYR A 230 16.68 -8.10 -9.67
N LEU A 231 15.81 -8.30 -8.69
CA LEU A 231 14.44 -8.76 -8.87
C LEU A 231 13.47 -7.63 -9.27
N GLY A 232 13.88 -6.37 -9.14
CA GLY A 232 13.01 -5.22 -9.43
C GLY A 232 11.98 -4.98 -8.33
N VAL A 233 12.31 -5.31 -7.08
CA VAL A 233 11.49 -5.00 -5.90
C VAL A 233 11.47 -3.49 -5.68
N ASP A 234 10.29 -2.92 -5.43
CA ASP A 234 10.17 -1.49 -5.12
C ASP A 234 10.78 -1.18 -3.74
N VAL A 235 11.85 -0.40 -3.76
CA VAL A 235 12.56 0.08 -2.58
C VAL A 235 12.48 1.61 -2.41
N TYR A 236 11.52 2.22 -3.10
CA TYR A 236 11.26 3.66 -3.08
C TYR A 236 9.93 3.98 -2.40
N GLN A 237 8.84 3.36 -2.82
CA GLN A 237 7.48 3.67 -2.34
C GLN A 237 6.70 2.44 -1.86
N GLY A 238 7.40 1.46 -1.27
CA GLY A 238 6.76 0.38 -0.51
C GLY A 238 5.91 -0.60 -1.33
N GLY A 239 6.12 -0.68 -2.66
CA GLY A 239 5.35 -1.53 -3.57
C GLY A 239 4.39 -0.75 -4.47
N SER A 240 4.27 0.56 -4.30
CA SER A 240 3.38 1.40 -5.11
C SER A 240 4.01 1.90 -6.41
N MET A 241 5.34 1.80 -6.56
CA MET A 241 6.00 2.01 -7.85
C MET A 241 5.98 0.71 -8.64
N ALA A 242 5.18 0.67 -9.70
CA ALA A 242 5.30 -0.39 -10.70
C ALA A 242 6.73 -0.37 -11.25
N ALA A 243 7.42 -1.52 -11.21
CA ALA A 243 8.56 -1.74 -12.08
C ALA A 243 8.07 -1.58 -13.53
N ASP A 244 8.41 -0.47 -14.18
CA ASP A 244 8.05 -0.06 -15.55
C ASP A 244 6.87 -0.83 -16.17
N GLU A 245 5.69 -0.20 -16.24
CA GLU A 245 4.52 -0.71 -16.97
C GLU A 245 4.96 -1.32 -18.31
N HIS A 246 4.88 -2.66 -18.37
CA HIS A 246 4.98 -3.42 -19.59
C HIS A 246 3.98 -2.87 -20.61
N SER A 247 4.49 -2.19 -21.64
CA SER A 247 3.71 -1.77 -22.79
C SER A 247 3.00 -2.97 -23.42
N HIS A 248 1.72 -3.17 -23.05
CA HIS A 248 0.82 -4.12 -23.71
C HIS A 248 0.49 -3.63 -25.12
N GLY A 249 1.37 -3.96 -26.07
CA GLY A 249 1.20 -3.52 -27.45
C GLY A 249 2.28 -4.04 -28.39
N GLY A 250 2.55 -5.35 -28.41
CA GLY A 250 3.50 -5.91 -29.36
C GLY A 250 3.52 -7.44 -29.36
N THR A 251 3.07 -8.02 -30.47
CA THR A 251 3.20 -9.43 -30.83
C THR A 251 4.62 -9.96 -30.58
N GLU A 252 4.73 -11.10 -29.90
CA GLU A 252 5.94 -11.96 -29.79
C GLU A 252 7.27 -11.18 -29.72
N THR A 253 7.64 -10.71 -28.53
CA THR A 253 9.04 -10.41 -28.23
C THR A 253 9.34 -10.92 -26.83
N THR A 254 10.21 -11.93 -26.75
CA THR A 254 10.80 -12.43 -25.51
C THR A 254 11.39 -11.27 -24.73
N THR A 255 11.12 -11.26 -23.42
CA THR A 255 11.64 -10.36 -22.40
C THR A 255 13.10 -10.00 -22.68
N ALA A 256 13.39 -8.73 -22.98
CA ALA A 256 14.77 -8.27 -23.06
C ALA A 256 15.29 -8.07 -21.64
N THR A 257 15.55 -9.16 -20.93
CA THR A 257 16.42 -9.11 -19.75
C THR A 257 17.82 -8.74 -20.26
N THR A 258 18.37 -7.62 -19.79
CA THR A 258 19.76 -7.23 -20.14
C THR A 258 20.77 -8.22 -19.56
N THR A 259 20.40 -8.95 -18.50
CA THR A 259 21.14 -10.11 -18.00
C THR A 259 20.74 -11.38 -18.78
N PRO A 260 21.69 -12.13 -19.36
CA PRO A 260 21.42 -13.40 -20.04
C PRO A 260 20.82 -14.46 -19.12
N ASP A 261 20.04 -15.39 -19.70
CA ASP A 261 19.62 -16.63 -19.04
C ASP A 261 20.87 -17.46 -18.67
N PRO A 262 21.11 -17.78 -17.39
CA PRO A 262 22.26 -18.56 -16.97
C PRO A 262 22.32 -19.98 -17.57
N THR A 263 21.18 -20.50 -18.06
CA THR A 263 21.05 -21.83 -18.65
C THR A 263 20.98 -21.85 -20.18
N ASP A 264 20.98 -20.68 -20.83
CA ASP A 264 20.72 -20.52 -22.28
C ASP A 264 19.42 -21.20 -22.74
N GLY A 265 18.34 -21.12 -21.95
CA GLY A 265 17.02 -21.67 -22.24
C GLY A 265 16.89 -23.18 -22.04
N ARG A 266 17.90 -23.82 -21.43
CA ARG A 266 17.90 -25.28 -21.21
C ARG A 266 17.25 -25.69 -19.90
N GLY A 267 17.19 -24.79 -18.92
CA GLY A 267 16.80 -25.11 -17.54
C GLY A 267 17.78 -26.06 -16.85
N SER A 268 17.49 -26.40 -15.59
CA SER A 268 18.25 -27.38 -14.80
C SER A 268 17.31 -28.16 -13.88
N ALA A 269 17.70 -29.39 -13.52
CA ALA A 269 16.93 -30.18 -12.56
C ALA A 269 16.88 -29.53 -11.16
N GLY A 270 17.90 -28.74 -10.81
CA GLY A 270 17.92 -27.97 -9.56
C GLY A 270 16.89 -26.85 -9.59
N LEU A 271 16.84 -26.09 -10.69
CA LEU A 271 15.83 -25.06 -10.92
C LEU A 271 14.42 -25.65 -10.93
N ASP A 272 14.19 -26.75 -11.64
CA ASP A 272 12.89 -27.43 -11.67
C ASP A 272 12.40 -27.80 -10.27
N ASN A 273 13.31 -28.26 -9.39
CA ASN A 273 13.00 -28.55 -8.00
C ASN A 273 12.59 -27.27 -7.25
N LEU A 274 13.38 -26.19 -7.34
CA LEU A 274 13.05 -24.93 -6.66
C LEU A 274 11.73 -24.33 -7.15
N ILE A 275 11.41 -24.44 -8.44
CA ILE A 275 10.11 -23.99 -8.98
C ILE A 275 8.95 -24.72 -8.30
N VAL A 276 9.04 -26.04 -8.14
CA VAL A 276 8.00 -26.84 -7.47
C VAL A 276 7.75 -26.35 -6.04
N PHE A 277 8.83 -26.13 -5.28
CA PHE A 277 8.70 -25.62 -3.91
C PHE A 277 8.24 -24.16 -3.85
N THR A 278 8.61 -23.35 -4.84
CA THR A 278 8.16 -21.95 -4.92
C THR A 278 6.67 -21.83 -5.22
N GLU A 279 6.11 -22.70 -6.05
CA GLU A 279 4.65 -22.71 -6.25
C GLU A 279 3.92 -23.28 -5.02
N ALA A 280 4.52 -24.27 -4.35
CA ALA A 280 3.93 -24.86 -3.16
C ALA A 280 3.90 -23.90 -1.96
N SER A 281 4.90 -23.01 -1.81
CA SER A 281 5.02 -22.09 -0.67
C SER A 281 3.81 -21.17 -0.49
N LYS A 282 3.12 -20.83 -1.58
CA LYS A 282 1.86 -20.06 -1.57
C LYS A 282 0.73 -20.74 -0.79
N GLY A 283 0.84 -22.05 -0.57
CA GLY A 283 -0.21 -22.86 0.03
C GLY A 283 -0.12 -23.01 1.55
N GLY A 284 0.81 -22.36 2.26
CA GLY A 284 0.98 -22.60 3.70
C GLY A 284 2.34 -22.17 4.25
N GLU A 285 2.39 -21.88 5.55
CA GLU A 285 3.64 -21.58 6.26
C GLU A 285 4.58 -22.79 6.30
N ILE A 286 4.04 -24.02 6.30
CA ILE A 286 4.86 -25.24 6.23
C ILE A 286 5.49 -25.40 4.82
N PRO A 287 4.74 -25.29 3.71
CA PRO A 287 5.32 -25.21 2.38
C PRO A 287 6.37 -24.10 2.19
N ALA A 288 6.17 -22.92 2.78
CA ALA A 288 7.17 -21.83 2.75
C ALA A 288 8.49 -22.23 3.43
N ALA A 289 8.42 -22.83 4.61
CA ALA A 289 9.59 -23.37 5.30
C ALA A 289 10.30 -24.49 4.50
N GLN A 290 9.55 -25.28 3.74
CA GLN A 290 10.13 -26.28 2.84
C GLN A 290 10.90 -25.62 1.69
N LEU A 291 10.40 -24.52 1.12
CA LEU A 291 11.15 -23.75 0.12
C LEU A 291 12.48 -23.26 0.69
N ILE A 292 12.51 -22.66 1.88
CA ILE A 292 13.77 -22.22 2.53
C ILE A 292 14.71 -23.40 2.75
N SER A 293 14.19 -24.55 3.17
CA SER A 293 14.99 -25.77 3.32
C SER A 293 15.65 -26.22 2.02
N GLU A 294 14.98 -26.05 0.88
CA GLU A 294 15.50 -26.41 -0.44
C GLU A 294 16.45 -25.35 -1.01
N LEU A 295 16.16 -24.06 -0.81
CA LEU A 295 17.07 -22.95 -1.12
C LEU A 295 18.38 -23.06 -0.34
N ALA A 296 18.33 -23.56 0.90
CA ALA A 296 19.53 -23.81 1.68
C ALA A 296 20.39 -24.94 1.09
N LYS A 297 19.76 -26.01 0.59
CA LYS A 297 20.45 -27.17 0.01
C LYS A 297 20.99 -26.91 -1.40
N SER A 298 20.41 -25.96 -2.13
CA SER A 298 20.84 -25.65 -3.50
C SER A 298 22.21 -24.97 -3.50
N ASP A 299 23.02 -25.27 -4.52
CA ASP A 299 24.25 -24.51 -4.76
C ASP A 299 23.95 -23.09 -5.30
N ASP A 300 24.96 -22.23 -5.28
CA ASP A 300 24.80 -20.83 -5.69
C ASP A 300 24.42 -20.69 -7.17
N SER A 301 24.85 -21.61 -8.04
CA SER A 301 24.41 -21.61 -9.45
C SER A 301 22.91 -21.84 -9.57
N THR A 302 22.38 -22.83 -8.85
CA THR A 302 20.95 -23.15 -8.84
C THR A 302 20.14 -22.02 -8.22
N TYR A 303 20.67 -21.35 -7.19
CA TYR A 303 20.04 -20.18 -6.59
C TYR A 303 19.97 -18.98 -7.56
N VAL A 304 21.04 -18.72 -8.32
CA VAL A 304 21.06 -17.67 -9.37
C VAL A 304 20.10 -18.00 -10.51
N GLU A 305 20.00 -19.27 -10.91
CA GLU A 305 18.98 -19.73 -11.87
C GLU A 305 17.55 -19.45 -11.35
N TRP A 306 17.31 -19.67 -10.06
CA TRP A 306 16.02 -19.40 -9.42
C TRP A 306 15.69 -17.91 -9.35
N LEU A 307 16.63 -17.06 -8.95
CA LEU A 307 16.46 -15.60 -8.99
C LEU A 307 16.16 -15.11 -10.42
N TRP A 308 16.89 -15.63 -11.41
CA TRP A 308 16.64 -15.30 -12.81
C TRP A 308 15.22 -15.69 -13.23
N TRP A 309 14.78 -16.90 -12.85
CA TRP A 309 13.45 -17.40 -13.14
C TRP A 309 12.36 -16.53 -12.51
N LEU A 310 12.48 -16.19 -11.21
CA LEU A 310 11.56 -15.31 -10.50
C LEU A 310 11.37 -13.99 -11.25
N ARG A 311 12.48 -13.33 -11.59
CA ARG A 311 12.47 -12.07 -12.34
C ARG A 311 11.86 -12.23 -13.72
N SER A 312 12.24 -13.27 -14.46
CA SER A 312 11.77 -13.49 -15.84
C SER A 312 10.27 -13.79 -15.93
N THR A 313 9.68 -14.29 -14.85
CA THR A 313 8.27 -14.68 -14.77
C THR A 313 7.41 -13.67 -14.01
N GLY A 314 8.02 -12.63 -13.44
CA GLY A 314 7.33 -11.65 -12.58
C GLY A 314 6.81 -12.25 -11.27
N LYS A 315 7.35 -13.40 -10.84
CA LYS A 315 6.90 -14.12 -9.63
C LYS A 315 7.67 -13.69 -8.38
N VAL A 316 8.15 -12.46 -8.33
CA VAL A 316 8.89 -11.90 -7.19
C VAL A 316 7.95 -11.83 -5.98
N GLY A 317 8.35 -12.41 -4.84
CA GLY A 317 7.51 -12.39 -3.64
C GLY A 317 7.38 -10.96 -3.10
N GLY A 318 6.15 -10.60 -2.72
CA GLY A 318 5.82 -9.30 -2.11
C GLY A 318 5.41 -8.16 -3.06
N GLY A 319 5.33 -8.38 -4.37
CA GLY A 319 5.25 -7.26 -5.32
C GLY A 319 3.88 -6.66 -5.71
N HIS A 320 2.73 -7.16 -5.26
CA HIS A 320 1.45 -6.72 -5.88
C HIS A 320 0.22 -6.51 -4.98
N GLU A 321 0.29 -6.66 -3.65
CA GLU A 321 -0.93 -6.57 -2.83
C GLU A 321 -0.72 -5.79 -1.53
N HIS A 322 -0.61 -4.47 -1.66
CA HIS A 322 -0.88 -3.56 -0.54
C HIS A 322 -1.77 -2.41 -1.01
N ASP A 323 -3.01 -2.74 -1.36
CA ASP A 323 -4.09 -1.76 -1.28
C ASP A 323 -4.41 -1.55 0.22
N ALA A 324 -4.44 -0.30 0.68
CA ALA A 324 -4.94 0.09 2.01
C ALA A 324 -6.44 -0.25 2.20
N ALA A 325 -7.09 -0.77 1.17
CA ALA A 325 -8.32 -1.52 1.26
C ALA A 325 -7.99 -3.00 1.00
N ALA A 326 -8.03 -3.83 2.03
CA ALA A 326 -7.86 -5.27 1.93
C ALA A 326 -8.66 -5.83 0.73
N PRO A 327 -8.01 -6.41 -0.28
CA PRO A 327 -8.69 -7.40 -1.07
C PRO A 327 -8.86 -8.62 -0.15
N ASP A 328 -10.09 -9.11 -0.08
CA ASP A 328 -10.38 -10.55 -0.09
C ASP A 328 -9.13 -11.38 -0.42
N GLU A 329 -8.56 -12.08 0.57
CA GLU A 329 -8.41 -13.54 0.57
C GLU A 329 -8.12 -14.03 2.00
N SER A 330 -8.74 -15.14 2.38
CA SER A 330 -8.70 -15.77 3.70
C SER A 330 -7.35 -16.42 4.07
N THR A 331 -6.23 -15.85 3.64
CA THR A 331 -4.87 -16.34 3.90
C THR A 331 -3.94 -15.14 4.05
N GLY A 332 -3.78 -14.62 5.27
CA GLY A 332 -2.85 -13.52 5.61
C GLY A 332 -1.37 -13.89 5.47
N MET A 333 -1.00 -14.33 4.27
CA MET A 333 0.26 -14.94 3.92
C MET A 333 1.13 -13.87 3.26
N GLY A 334 1.80 -13.06 4.07
CA GLY A 334 2.84 -12.15 3.57
C GLY A 334 3.82 -12.91 2.66
N GLY A 335 4.32 -12.26 1.62
CA GLY A 335 5.11 -12.90 0.56
C GLY A 335 6.20 -13.83 1.11
N HIS A 336 6.00 -15.14 0.95
CA HIS A 336 6.79 -16.23 1.55
C HIS A 336 8.23 -16.39 1.03
N PHE A 337 8.72 -15.48 0.19
CA PHE A 337 10.09 -15.57 -0.32
C PHE A 337 10.56 -14.29 -0.98
N GLY A 338 11.82 -13.98 -0.79
CA GLY A 338 12.51 -12.86 -1.43
C GLY A 338 12.46 -11.56 -0.64
N PRO A 339 13.27 -10.57 -1.06
CA PRO A 339 13.30 -9.23 -0.49
C PRO A 339 11.92 -8.58 -0.48
N GLN A 340 11.49 -8.09 0.67
CA GLN A 340 10.25 -7.31 0.79
C GLN A 340 10.44 -5.90 0.24
N SER A 341 9.35 -5.25 -0.16
CA SER A 341 9.38 -3.85 -0.57
C SER A 341 9.86 -2.95 0.57
N TRP A 342 10.30 -1.75 0.22
CA TRP A 342 10.79 -0.77 1.17
C TRP A 342 10.34 0.64 0.78
N ASN A 343 9.93 1.41 1.77
CA ASN A 343 9.67 2.83 1.67
C ASN A 343 10.97 3.56 1.96
N ALA A 344 11.54 4.19 0.93
CA ALA A 344 12.79 4.93 1.08
C ALA A 344 12.61 6.06 2.10
N MET A 345 13.50 6.14 3.08
CA MET A 345 13.46 7.20 4.08
C MET A 345 14.49 8.29 3.73
N THR A 346 14.01 9.51 3.52
CA THR A 346 14.82 10.69 3.20
C THR A 346 14.84 11.73 4.32
N ASP A 347 13.98 11.60 5.34
CA ASP A 347 13.99 12.45 6.52
C ASP A 347 15.08 11.99 7.52
N PRO A 348 16.16 12.76 7.73
CA PRO A 348 17.23 12.38 8.64
C PRO A 348 16.77 12.18 10.09
N ALA A 349 15.71 12.87 10.52
CA ALA A 349 15.17 12.70 11.87
C ALA A 349 14.47 11.35 12.04
N GLN A 350 13.72 10.90 11.03
CA GLN A 350 13.09 9.58 11.04
C GLN A 350 14.12 8.46 10.92
N CYS A 351 15.15 8.62 10.08
CA CYS A 351 16.26 7.66 10.02
C CYS A 351 16.99 7.55 11.37
N ALA A 352 17.28 8.67 12.03
CA ALA A 352 17.91 8.63 13.35
C ALA A 352 17.03 7.92 14.39
N ALA A 353 15.72 8.20 14.39
CA ALA A 353 14.78 7.56 15.31
C ALA A 353 14.63 6.05 15.03
N LEU A 354 14.55 5.61 13.76
CA LEU A 354 14.53 4.19 13.43
C LEU A 354 15.83 3.48 13.82
N ALA A 355 16.99 4.16 13.67
CA ALA A 355 18.25 3.61 14.14
C ALA A 355 18.24 3.39 15.67
N ASP A 356 17.74 4.36 16.43
CA ASP A 356 17.57 4.24 17.89
C ASP A 356 16.58 3.11 18.25
N ASP A 357 15.47 2.98 17.52
CA ASP A 357 14.47 1.91 17.72
C ASP A 357 15.07 0.52 17.47
N LEU A 358 15.85 0.34 16.39
CA LEU A 358 16.51 -0.92 16.06
C LEU A 358 17.64 -1.26 17.04
N GLU A 359 18.37 -0.26 17.55
CA GLU A 359 19.36 -0.46 18.62
C GLU A 359 18.66 -0.91 19.91
N LEU A 360 17.55 -0.27 20.28
CA LEU A 360 16.76 -0.65 21.46
C LEU A 360 16.17 -2.06 21.33
N ALA A 361 15.68 -2.42 20.15
CA ALA A 361 15.22 -3.77 19.84
C ALA A 361 16.37 -4.79 19.99
N ARG A 362 17.57 -4.48 19.49
CA ARG A 362 18.74 -5.36 19.66
C ARG A 362 19.10 -5.53 21.13
N ASP A 363 19.21 -4.44 21.87
CA ASP A 363 19.53 -4.48 23.30
C ASP A 363 18.50 -5.32 24.06
N THR A 364 17.24 -5.25 23.65
CA THR A 364 16.16 -6.08 24.21
C THR A 364 16.34 -7.55 23.88
N ALA A 365 16.64 -7.89 22.63
CA ALA A 365 16.90 -9.27 22.20
C ALA A 365 18.09 -9.89 22.96
N LEU A 366 19.18 -9.13 23.11
CA LEU A 366 20.41 -9.61 23.76
C LEU A 366 20.29 -9.78 25.28
N ARG A 367 19.20 -9.29 25.93
CA ARG A 367 18.88 -9.66 27.33
C ARG A 367 18.54 -11.14 27.49
N TYR A 368 18.11 -11.79 26.41
CA TYR A 368 17.63 -13.17 26.39
C TYR A 368 18.50 -14.04 25.48
N GLU A 369 19.82 -14.06 25.73
CA GLU A 369 20.80 -14.80 24.91
C GLU A 369 20.42 -16.27 24.65
N THR A 370 19.67 -16.90 25.56
CA THR A 370 19.17 -18.27 25.43
C THR A 370 17.67 -18.39 25.72
N ALA A 371 17.05 -19.43 25.15
CA ALA A 371 15.64 -19.75 25.40
C ALA A 371 15.34 -20.04 26.88
N GLU A 372 16.33 -20.54 27.64
CA GLU A 372 16.23 -20.72 29.09
C GLU A 372 15.97 -19.41 29.81
N LEU A 373 16.74 -18.36 29.50
CA LEU A 373 16.56 -17.02 30.08
C LEU A 373 15.18 -16.45 29.75
N ALA A 374 14.71 -16.62 28.51
CA ALA A 374 13.36 -16.23 28.11
C ALA A 374 12.28 -16.97 28.92
N MET A 375 12.44 -18.29 29.10
CA MET A 375 11.49 -19.09 29.89
C MET A 375 11.46 -18.67 31.36
N GLU A 376 12.61 -18.34 31.95
CA GLU A 376 12.70 -17.78 33.31
C GLU A 376 11.97 -16.43 33.43
N ALA A 377 11.99 -15.61 32.37
CA ALA A 377 11.27 -14.34 32.29
C ALA A 377 9.77 -14.46 31.94
N GLY A 378 9.26 -15.69 31.82
CA GLY A 378 7.84 -15.99 31.63
C GLY A 378 7.41 -16.25 30.19
N TYR A 379 8.33 -16.23 29.23
CA TYR A 379 8.03 -16.63 27.85
C TYR A 379 7.81 -18.15 27.75
N ARG A 380 6.96 -18.57 26.82
CA ARG A 380 6.65 -20.00 26.60
C ARG A 380 6.66 -20.30 25.12
N ARG A 381 7.29 -21.41 24.73
CA ARG A 381 7.30 -21.82 23.31
C ARG A 381 5.87 -22.07 22.82
N VAL A 382 5.48 -21.35 21.77
CA VAL A 382 4.20 -21.50 21.07
C VAL A 382 4.36 -22.11 19.68
N THR A 383 5.52 -21.95 19.05
CA THR A 383 5.81 -22.56 17.75
C THR A 383 7.19 -23.21 17.82
N PRO A 384 7.34 -24.51 17.46
CA PRO A 384 8.66 -25.11 17.36
C PRO A 384 9.45 -24.46 16.21
N TYR A 385 10.77 -24.65 16.21
CA TYR A 385 11.60 -24.17 15.11
C TYR A 385 11.06 -24.64 13.77
N LEU A 386 10.79 -23.69 12.90
CA LEU A 386 10.42 -23.88 11.51
C LEU A 386 11.34 -23.01 10.66
N GLN A 387 11.81 -23.56 9.54
CA GLN A 387 12.74 -22.83 8.67
C GLN A 387 12.11 -21.52 8.20
N GLY A 388 12.91 -20.46 8.19
CA GLY A 388 12.45 -19.11 7.85
C GLY A 388 11.93 -18.28 9.02
N ILE A 389 11.34 -18.89 10.05
CA ILE A 389 10.64 -18.14 11.09
C ILE A 389 11.17 -18.40 12.52
N ALA A 390 12.07 -19.37 12.69
CA ALA A 390 12.62 -19.76 13.99
C ALA A 390 11.57 -20.34 14.98
N ALA A 391 12.02 -20.70 16.19
CA ALA A 391 11.14 -21.12 17.27
C ALA A 391 10.57 -19.89 17.98
N HIS A 392 9.25 -19.82 18.15
CA HIS A 392 8.58 -18.68 18.77
C HIS A 392 8.28 -18.95 20.23
N TYR A 393 8.70 -18.04 21.10
CA TYR A 393 8.42 -18.05 22.52
C TYR A 393 7.61 -16.82 22.86
N MET A 394 6.38 -16.99 23.34
CA MET A 394 5.42 -15.92 23.58
C MET A 394 5.25 -15.65 25.07
N LYS A 395 5.13 -14.37 25.45
CA LYS A 395 4.77 -13.93 26.80
C LYS A 395 3.35 -13.38 26.80
N PHE A 396 2.40 -14.25 27.12
CA PHE A 396 0.97 -13.94 27.06
C PHE A 396 0.51 -12.79 27.97
N ASP A 397 1.25 -12.49 29.03
CA ASP A 397 0.87 -11.47 30.02
C ASP A 397 0.94 -10.04 29.46
N ILE A 398 1.66 -9.84 28.35
CA ILE A 398 1.82 -8.56 27.66
C ILE A 398 1.17 -8.55 26.27
N VAL A 399 0.42 -9.61 25.92
CA VAL A 399 -0.33 -9.65 24.65
C VAL A 399 -1.55 -8.75 24.78
N ASP A 400 -1.40 -7.51 24.35
CA ASP A 400 -2.43 -6.48 24.35
C ASP A 400 -2.42 -5.67 23.03
N GLY A 401 -2.97 -4.46 23.03
CA GLY A 401 -3.11 -3.62 21.84
C GLY A 401 -2.03 -2.53 21.73
N GLU A 402 -0.99 -2.56 22.54
CA GLU A 402 0.09 -1.56 22.59
C GLU A 402 1.37 -2.15 21.99
N PHE A 403 2.05 -1.37 21.14
CA PHE A 403 3.37 -1.75 20.63
C PHE A 403 4.47 -1.19 21.54
N ALA A 404 5.37 -2.05 22.02
CA ALA A 404 6.50 -1.64 22.87
C ALA A 404 7.79 -2.40 22.49
N ILE A 405 8.80 -1.66 22.01
CA ILE A 405 10.08 -2.23 21.55
C ILE A 405 10.79 -3.05 22.63
N GLU A 406 10.76 -2.59 23.89
CA GLU A 406 11.43 -3.27 25.01
C GLU A 406 10.64 -4.44 25.60
N GLU A 407 9.37 -4.59 25.22
CA GLU A 407 8.47 -5.63 25.70
C GLU A 407 7.89 -6.42 24.52
N PRO A 408 8.72 -7.08 23.68
CA PRO A 408 8.21 -7.88 22.58
C PRO A 408 7.39 -9.06 23.10
N GLU A 409 6.19 -9.27 22.57
CA GLU A 409 5.33 -10.40 22.95
C GLU A 409 5.96 -11.74 22.58
N MET A 410 6.85 -11.76 21.58
CA MET A 410 7.55 -12.96 21.12
C MET A 410 9.06 -12.78 20.95
N LEU A 411 9.79 -13.80 21.42
CA LEU A 411 11.24 -13.96 21.20
C LEU A 411 11.49 -15.15 20.26
N LEU A 412 12.42 -15.00 19.33
CA LEU A 412 12.70 -15.98 18.27
C LEU A 412 14.05 -16.65 18.50
N PHE A 413 14.07 -17.98 18.51
CA PHE A 413 15.28 -18.76 18.81
C PHE A 413 15.67 -19.73 17.69
N ASP A 414 16.97 -19.96 17.55
CA ASP A 414 17.57 -20.85 16.54
C ASP A 414 17.23 -22.34 16.71
N GLY A 415 16.46 -22.70 17.73
CA GLY A 415 16.04 -24.06 17.96
C GLY A 415 15.07 -24.24 19.13
N ASN A 416 14.86 -25.51 19.47
CA ASN A 416 13.78 -25.93 20.37
C ASN A 416 14.22 -26.19 21.81
N GLY A 417 15.54 -26.21 22.07
CA GLY A 417 16.12 -26.50 23.36
C GLY A 417 16.26 -25.26 24.25
N PRO A 418 16.49 -25.43 25.56
CA PRO A 418 16.76 -24.32 26.47
C PRO A 418 18.04 -23.55 26.13
N GLU A 419 19.02 -24.21 25.53
CA GLU A 419 20.30 -23.62 25.10
C GLU A 419 20.21 -22.90 23.74
N ALA A 420 19.03 -22.89 23.08
CA ALA A 420 18.86 -22.24 21.79
C ALA A 420 19.14 -20.73 21.88
N HIS A 421 19.84 -20.18 20.89
CA HIS A 421 20.27 -18.79 20.87
C HIS A 421 19.20 -17.88 20.24
N ILE A 422 19.08 -16.66 20.76
CA ILE A 422 18.19 -15.63 20.18
C ILE A 422 18.64 -15.29 18.75
N VAL A 423 17.67 -15.14 17.84
CA VAL A 423 17.92 -14.78 16.44
C VAL A 423 17.09 -13.58 15.95
N GLY A 424 16.07 -13.20 16.69
CA GLY A 424 15.22 -12.07 16.34
C GLY A 424 14.09 -11.85 17.34
N LEU A 425 13.28 -10.83 17.06
CA LEU A 425 12.10 -10.47 17.83
C LEU A 425 10.85 -10.58 16.96
N SER A 426 9.71 -10.80 17.61
CA SER A 426 8.40 -10.66 16.98
C SER A 426 7.45 -9.92 17.92
N TYR A 427 6.70 -8.98 17.35
CA TYR A 427 5.73 -8.15 18.05
C TYR A 427 4.34 -8.61 17.66
N TYR A 428 3.48 -8.82 18.64
CA TYR A 428 2.14 -9.37 18.44
C TYR A 428 1.08 -8.46 19.07
N VAL A 429 0.55 -7.56 18.24
CA VAL A 429 -0.41 -6.53 18.65
C VAL A 429 -1.84 -7.03 18.38
N ARG A 430 -2.69 -6.96 19.41
CA ARG A 430 -4.11 -7.32 19.34
C ARG A 430 -4.96 -6.11 18.96
N MET A 431 -5.50 -6.13 17.74
CA MET A 431 -6.40 -5.10 17.24
C MET A 431 -7.47 -5.70 16.34
N ASP A 432 -8.74 -5.45 16.66
CA ASP A 432 -9.86 -5.87 15.82
C ASP A 432 -9.94 -5.00 14.55
N GLY A 433 -10.41 -5.61 13.46
CA GLY A 433 -10.62 -4.94 12.18
C GLY A 433 -9.63 -5.36 11.09
N GLU A 434 -9.76 -4.73 9.94
CA GLU A 434 -8.97 -5.05 8.75
C GLU A 434 -7.83 -4.06 8.50
N ALA A 435 -7.90 -2.86 9.10
CA ALA A 435 -6.81 -1.90 9.06
C ALA A 435 -5.62 -2.43 9.86
N GLN A 436 -4.41 -2.30 9.30
CA GLN A 436 -3.16 -2.62 9.99
C GLN A 436 -2.93 -1.65 11.16
N PRO A 437 -2.28 -2.10 12.26
CA PRO A 437 -1.89 -1.20 13.34
C PRO A 437 -1.03 -0.05 12.81
N SER A 438 -1.32 1.18 13.27
CA SER A 438 -0.51 2.36 12.98
C SER A 438 0.70 2.52 13.92
N GLN A 439 0.77 1.69 14.97
CA GLN A 439 1.85 1.66 15.94
C GLN A 439 2.95 0.72 15.45
N GLY A 440 4.20 1.04 15.73
CA GLY A 440 5.34 0.26 15.24
C GLY A 440 6.67 0.94 15.46
N PHE A 441 7.69 0.45 14.77
CA PHE A 441 8.97 1.13 14.59
C PHE A 441 8.79 2.45 13.85
N THR A 442 9.74 3.36 13.98
CA THR A 442 9.70 4.62 13.23
C THR A 442 9.76 4.37 11.72
N GLY A 443 8.74 4.82 11.00
CA GLY A 443 8.65 4.69 9.55
C GLY A 443 7.47 3.78 9.14
N ALA A 444 7.54 3.26 7.91
CA ALA A 444 6.46 2.46 7.32
C ALA A 444 6.91 1.06 6.87
N ASN A 445 8.08 0.61 7.35
CA ASN A 445 8.76 -0.59 6.83
C ASN A 445 8.57 -1.83 7.72
N ASP A 446 7.99 -1.70 8.92
CA ASP A 446 7.77 -2.78 9.88
C ASP A 446 6.42 -3.48 9.67
N HIS A 447 6.24 -4.00 8.45
CA HIS A 447 4.98 -4.58 7.98
C HIS A 447 4.42 -5.67 8.91
N TYR A 448 3.14 -5.55 9.25
CA TYR A 448 2.42 -6.58 9.99
C TYR A 448 1.76 -7.58 9.01
N HIS A 449 1.69 -8.83 9.44
CA HIS A 449 0.88 -9.88 8.83
C HIS A 449 0.00 -10.57 9.88
N ARG A 450 -0.85 -11.49 9.45
CA ARG A 450 -1.78 -12.21 10.35
C ARG A 450 -1.83 -13.68 10.02
N HIS A 451 -1.72 -14.51 11.04
CA HIS A 451 -1.96 -15.95 10.90
C HIS A 451 -3.42 -16.29 11.23
N VAL A 452 -4.28 -16.12 10.24
CA VAL A 452 -5.70 -16.46 10.34
C VAL A 452 -5.88 -17.97 10.14
N GLY A 453 -6.42 -18.66 11.14
CA GLY A 453 -6.67 -20.09 11.03
C GLY A 453 -5.55 -21.01 11.50
N LEU A 454 -4.53 -20.60 12.26
CA LEU A 454 -3.54 -21.59 12.73
C LEU A 454 -4.17 -22.74 13.49
N CYS A 455 -3.70 -23.97 13.28
CA CYS A 455 -4.13 -25.10 14.09
C CYS A 455 -3.39 -25.08 15.43
N THR A 456 -4.12 -24.84 16.52
CA THR A 456 -3.55 -24.70 17.88
C THR A 456 -3.97 -25.86 18.78
N GLY A 457 -3.02 -26.39 19.53
CA GLY A 457 -3.21 -27.46 20.51
C GLY A 457 -2.63 -27.10 21.90
N PRO A 458 -2.63 -28.04 22.85
CA PRO A 458 -2.16 -27.79 24.22
C PRO A 458 -0.71 -27.32 24.35
N GLY A 459 0.12 -27.55 23.33
CA GLY A 459 1.53 -27.17 23.29
C GLY A 459 1.87 -26.04 22.32
N GLY A 460 0.87 -25.32 21.81
CA GLY A 460 1.04 -24.25 20.81
C GLY A 460 0.55 -24.63 19.41
N VAL A 461 1.16 -24.07 18.38
CA VAL A 461 0.84 -24.29 16.97
C VAL A 461 1.28 -25.71 16.56
N ILE A 462 0.33 -26.48 16.00
CA ILE A 462 0.51 -27.87 15.54
C ILE A 462 0.10 -28.07 14.07
N GLY A 463 -0.23 -26.97 13.38
CA GLY A 463 -0.53 -26.91 11.96
C GLY A 463 -0.66 -25.47 11.51
N ASP A 464 -0.36 -25.27 10.23
CA ASP A 464 -0.34 -23.98 9.56
C ASP A 464 -1.75 -23.47 9.24
N SER A 465 -1.84 -22.29 8.63
CA SER A 465 -3.12 -21.63 8.33
C SER A 465 -3.91 -22.38 7.26
N ALA A 466 -3.23 -23.17 6.42
CA ALA A 466 -3.83 -24.02 5.39
C ALA A 466 -4.34 -25.38 5.90
N THR A 467 -3.90 -25.84 7.08
CA THR A 467 -4.37 -27.07 7.70
C THR A 467 -5.90 -27.02 7.87
N THR A 468 -6.62 -28.02 7.37
CA THR A 468 -8.10 -28.04 7.44
C THR A 468 -8.61 -28.26 8.87
N ASP A 469 -9.89 -27.94 9.14
CA ASP A 469 -10.52 -28.23 10.44
C ASP A 469 -10.42 -29.71 10.82
N GLU A 470 -10.72 -30.62 9.88
CA GLU A 470 -10.68 -32.08 10.10
C GLU A 470 -9.25 -32.54 10.45
N GLU A 471 -8.25 -32.08 9.71
CA GLU A 471 -6.85 -32.39 9.99
C GLU A 471 -6.40 -31.81 11.34
N CYS A 472 -6.88 -30.61 11.68
CA CYS A 472 -6.54 -29.97 12.95
C CYS A 472 -7.14 -30.73 14.14
N GLU A 473 -8.41 -31.12 14.06
CA GLU A 473 -9.07 -31.94 15.07
C GLU A 473 -8.40 -33.32 15.21
N ALA A 474 -8.00 -33.93 14.09
CA ALA A 474 -7.26 -35.20 14.09
C ALA A 474 -5.90 -35.11 14.79
N ARG A 475 -5.26 -33.93 14.77
CA ARG A 475 -4.04 -33.63 15.53
C ARG A 475 -4.30 -33.27 17.00
N GLY A 476 -5.57 -33.21 17.42
CA GLY A 476 -5.99 -32.82 18.76
C GLY A 476 -5.97 -31.31 19.00
N GLY A 477 -6.02 -30.51 17.94
CA GLY A 477 -6.07 -29.05 17.98
C GLY A 477 -7.43 -28.47 17.58
N ARG A 478 -7.46 -27.14 17.49
CA ARG A 478 -8.57 -26.34 16.94
C ARG A 478 -8.00 -25.17 16.14
N LYS A 479 -8.69 -24.78 15.05
CA LYS A 479 -8.34 -23.58 14.28
C LYS A 479 -8.51 -22.35 15.17
N ALA A 480 -7.46 -21.56 15.28
CA ALA A 480 -7.49 -20.25 15.91
C ALA A 480 -8.07 -19.25 14.91
N ASP A 481 -8.88 -18.31 15.40
CA ASP A 481 -9.41 -17.24 14.56
C ASP A 481 -8.25 -16.36 14.05
N GLY A 482 -7.42 -15.83 14.96
CA GLY A 482 -6.19 -15.11 14.59
C GLY A 482 -6.40 -13.76 13.90
N SER A 483 -7.64 -13.39 13.55
CA SER A 483 -7.97 -12.21 12.76
C SER A 483 -7.59 -10.88 13.41
N ALA A 484 -7.59 -10.85 14.74
CA ALA A 484 -7.22 -9.69 15.55
C ALA A 484 -5.73 -9.69 15.95
N GLY A 485 -4.93 -10.67 15.51
CA GLY A 485 -3.54 -10.83 15.93
C GLY A 485 -2.57 -10.40 14.84
N TRP A 486 -2.08 -9.17 14.92
CA TRP A 486 -1.12 -8.61 13.98
C TRP A 486 0.29 -8.90 14.44
N MET A 487 1.12 -9.43 13.54
CA MET A 487 2.47 -9.85 13.83
C MET A 487 3.48 -9.14 12.93
N SER A 488 4.52 -8.57 13.52
CA SER A 488 5.68 -8.02 12.80
C SER A 488 6.96 -8.66 13.35
N HIS A 489 7.99 -8.80 12.51
CA HIS A 489 9.27 -9.42 12.87
C HIS A 489 10.39 -8.40 12.78
N ALA A 490 11.41 -8.52 13.63
CA ALA A 490 12.61 -7.69 13.55
C ALA A 490 13.88 -8.55 13.72
N TRP A 491 14.69 -8.61 12.67
CA TRP A 491 15.94 -9.38 12.59
C TRP A 491 17.15 -8.54 13.00
N VAL A 492 17.22 -8.19 14.29
CA VAL A 492 18.18 -7.22 14.84
C VAL A 492 19.39 -7.84 15.56
N VAL A 493 19.43 -9.17 15.65
CA VAL A 493 20.52 -9.90 16.32
C VAL A 493 21.75 -9.94 15.39
N PRO A 494 22.94 -9.50 15.84
CA PRO A 494 24.14 -9.48 15.01
C PRO A 494 24.47 -10.85 14.42
N GLY A 495 24.68 -10.88 13.10
CA GLY A 495 24.93 -12.09 12.35
C GLY A 495 23.66 -12.84 11.93
N CYS A 496 22.48 -12.44 12.41
CA CYS A 496 21.20 -13.01 12.01
C CYS A 496 20.41 -12.07 11.09
N GLU A 497 21.04 -11.06 10.49
CA GLU A 497 20.39 -10.11 9.60
C GLU A 497 19.71 -10.84 8.45
N SER A 498 18.46 -10.47 8.15
CA SER A 498 17.72 -11.09 7.06
C SER A 498 18.12 -10.49 5.70
N PRO A 499 18.57 -11.32 4.74
CA PRO A 499 18.74 -10.91 3.35
C PRO A 499 17.43 -10.50 2.66
N TRP A 500 16.28 -10.76 3.27
CA TRP A 500 14.97 -10.36 2.74
C TRP A 500 14.42 -9.06 3.35
N GLY A 501 15.17 -8.45 4.26
CA GLY A 501 14.87 -7.18 4.91
C GLY A 501 14.78 -7.31 6.42
N VAL A 502 15.18 -6.29 7.17
CA VAL A 502 15.20 -6.30 8.65
C VAL A 502 13.83 -6.59 9.28
N PHE A 503 12.74 -6.25 8.56
CA PHE A 503 11.36 -6.52 8.96
C PHE A 503 10.68 -7.65 8.16
N SER A 504 11.44 -8.46 7.43
CA SER A 504 10.85 -9.52 6.60
C SER A 504 10.10 -10.55 7.46
N ALA A 505 8.97 -11.05 6.97
CA ALA A 505 8.21 -12.08 7.69
C ALA A 505 9.00 -13.40 7.85
N GLU A 506 9.91 -13.67 6.91
CA GLU A 506 10.78 -14.84 6.91
C GLU A 506 12.24 -14.43 6.68
N ASN A 507 13.18 -15.23 7.20
CA ASN A 507 14.61 -15.03 7.04
C ASN A 507 15.26 -16.29 6.41
N PRO A 508 15.82 -16.21 5.20
CA PRO A 508 16.32 -17.36 4.44
C PRO A 508 17.54 -18.04 5.08
N ILE A 509 18.20 -17.41 6.05
CA ILE A 509 19.35 -18.01 6.75
C ILE A 509 18.90 -18.92 7.90
N LEU A 510 17.62 -18.91 8.27
CA LEU A 510 17.05 -19.81 9.28
C LEU A 510 16.81 -21.19 8.68
N ASP A 511 17.89 -21.86 8.30
CA ASP A 511 17.89 -23.15 7.62
C ASP A 511 17.86 -24.35 8.59
N THR A 512 17.93 -25.56 8.03
CA THR A 512 17.94 -26.80 8.84
C THR A 512 19.26 -26.98 9.61
N ALA A 513 20.40 -26.59 9.04
CA ALA A 513 21.71 -26.75 9.68
C ALA A 513 21.81 -25.89 10.95
N LEU A 514 21.31 -24.66 10.89
CA LEU A 514 21.25 -23.77 12.05
C LEU A 514 20.56 -24.44 13.24
N SER A 515 19.34 -24.96 13.04
CA SER A 515 18.61 -25.64 14.12
C SER A 515 19.21 -26.97 14.57
N GLY A 516 19.94 -27.66 13.67
CA GLY A 516 20.65 -28.90 14.00
C GLY A 516 21.78 -28.70 15.02
N GLU A 517 22.41 -27.51 14.97
CA GLU A 517 23.50 -27.10 15.85
C GLU A 517 23.06 -26.09 16.93
N SER A 518 21.76 -25.85 17.09
CA SER A 518 21.21 -24.99 18.15
C SER A 518 21.71 -25.45 19.53
N GLY A 519 22.17 -24.49 20.34
CA GLY A 519 22.80 -24.71 21.65
C GLY A 519 24.24 -25.25 21.61
N ARG A 520 24.80 -25.49 20.41
CA ARG A 520 26.21 -25.89 20.21
C ARG A 520 27.00 -24.91 19.35
N ASN A 521 26.32 -24.07 18.60
CA ASN A 521 26.91 -23.01 17.80
C ASN A 521 27.29 -21.80 18.67
N ASP A 522 28.00 -20.83 18.10
CA ASP A 522 28.51 -19.66 18.83
C ASP A 522 27.47 -18.51 18.93
N GLY A 523 26.19 -18.80 18.68
CA GLY A 523 25.13 -17.79 18.51
C GLY A 523 25.23 -17.07 17.17
N GLY A 524 24.45 -15.99 17.03
CA GLY A 524 24.50 -15.09 15.86
C GLY A 524 24.26 -15.79 14.52
N CYS A 525 23.44 -16.85 14.51
CA CYS A 525 23.14 -17.68 13.36
C CYS A 525 24.38 -18.35 12.71
N SER A 526 25.48 -18.50 13.43
CA SER A 526 26.78 -18.98 12.91
C SER A 526 26.76 -20.37 12.26
N ALA A 527 25.79 -21.22 12.62
CA ALA A 527 25.63 -22.54 12.04
C ALA A 527 24.76 -22.60 10.76
N SER A 528 24.20 -21.47 10.32
CA SER A 528 23.52 -21.43 9.03
C SER A 528 24.52 -21.72 7.90
N GLN A 529 24.14 -22.59 6.98
CA GLN A 529 24.99 -23.01 5.87
C GLN A 529 24.99 -22.02 4.70
N VAL A 530 24.04 -21.07 4.69
CA VAL A 530 23.88 -20.10 3.59
C VAL A 530 24.36 -18.69 3.92
N ARG A 531 24.86 -18.43 5.13
CA ARG A 531 25.40 -17.11 5.52
C ARG A 531 26.39 -16.54 4.49
N GLY A 532 27.31 -17.37 4.02
CA GLY A 532 28.33 -16.98 3.05
C GLY A 532 27.75 -16.50 1.72
N ARG A 533 26.58 -17.01 1.31
CA ARG A 533 25.86 -16.55 0.10
C ARG A 533 25.47 -15.08 0.21
N TYR A 534 25.16 -14.63 1.42
CA TYR A 534 24.67 -13.28 1.72
C TYR A 534 25.74 -12.37 2.34
N GLY A 535 27.00 -12.80 2.38
CA GLY A 535 28.11 -12.00 2.90
C GLY A 535 28.13 -11.85 4.43
N LEU A 536 27.40 -12.70 5.16
CA LEU A 536 27.28 -12.63 6.63
C LEU A 536 28.43 -13.35 7.37
N ASP A 537 29.38 -13.93 6.66
CA ASP A 537 30.60 -14.50 7.25
C ASP A 537 31.64 -13.41 7.60
N ASP A 538 31.49 -12.19 7.04
CA ASP A 538 32.31 -11.03 7.38
C ASP A 538 31.70 -10.28 8.57
N PRO A 539 32.40 -10.18 9.71
CA PRO A 539 31.94 -9.43 10.88
C PRO A 539 31.61 -7.96 10.60
N ALA A 540 32.21 -7.36 9.56
CA ALA A 540 31.90 -5.98 9.18
C ALA A 540 30.49 -5.86 8.60
N THR A 541 30.06 -6.79 7.75
CA THR A 541 28.73 -6.82 7.14
C THR A 541 27.63 -7.15 8.15
N ALA A 542 27.94 -8.01 9.13
CA ALA A 542 27.04 -8.31 10.25
C ALA A 542 26.86 -7.13 11.24
N ALA A 543 27.68 -6.09 11.14
CA ALA A 543 27.57 -4.90 12.00
C ALA A 543 26.91 -3.70 11.31
N THR A 544 26.90 -3.65 9.96
CA THR A 544 26.40 -2.49 9.19
C THR A 544 24.88 -2.33 9.25
N ALA A 545 24.11 -3.42 9.31
CA ALA A 545 22.64 -3.37 9.49
C ALA A 545 22.19 -2.86 10.87
N SER A 546 23.18 -2.62 11.75
CA SER A 546 23.00 -2.56 13.18
C SER A 546 23.52 -1.27 13.82
N ALA A 547 24.22 -0.42 13.08
CA ALA A 547 24.88 0.76 13.63
C ALA A 547 24.15 2.05 13.23
N ALA A 548 23.72 2.84 14.22
CA ALA A 548 23.34 4.22 13.99
C ALA A 548 24.50 5.00 13.35
N PRO A 549 24.26 5.86 12.35
CA PRO A 549 25.29 6.76 11.87
C PRO A 549 25.72 7.67 13.02
N PRO A 550 27.03 7.97 13.18
CA PRO A 550 27.48 8.78 14.30
C PRO A 550 26.82 10.16 14.27
N ALA A 551 26.09 10.48 15.32
CA ALA A 551 25.54 11.81 15.54
C ALA A 551 26.68 12.85 15.59
N GLY A 552 26.80 13.64 14.53
CA GLY A 552 27.59 14.87 14.52
C GLY A 552 28.94 14.78 13.82
N ALA A 553 28.95 15.17 12.55
CA ALA A 553 30.09 15.84 11.94
C ALA A 553 29.66 17.19 11.36
N THR A 554 29.19 18.10 12.21
CA THR A 554 29.41 19.53 11.96
C THR A 554 30.90 19.80 12.16
N GLY A 555 31.69 19.76 11.10
CA GLY A 555 33.13 20.02 11.15
C GLY A 555 33.62 20.66 9.86
N GLY A 556 33.78 21.98 9.89
CA GLY A 556 34.20 22.78 8.74
C GLY A 556 35.59 22.45 8.19
N GLY A 557 35.74 22.83 6.91
CA GLY A 557 36.97 22.84 6.14
C GLY A 557 36.70 23.40 4.76
#